data_AF-A0A934QLR2-F1
#
_entry.id   AF-A0A934QLR2-F1
#
_cell.length_a   1.000
_cell.length_b   1.000
_cell.length_c   1.000
_cell.angle_alpha   90.00
_cell.angle_beta   90.00
_cell.angle_gamma   90.00
#
_symmetry.space_group_name_H-M   'P 1'
#
loop_
_entity.id
_entity.type
_entity.pdbx_description
1 polymer ?
#
loop_
_entity_poly.entity_id
_entity_poly.type
_entity_poly.pdbx_seq_one_letter_code
_entity_poly.pdbx_strand_id
1 'polypeptide(L)'
;MRTDCRFRRLIAATLAGIAAAATLAAGPVLAQNRIMCSQPVEPTCVSSDLTYEDPQRVKRCERDVENYSQSVEEYLSCLDQKSRAQEKTLKELRQQFRCNVNDDVDC
;
A
#
# COMPACT_ATOMS: atom_id res chain seq x y z
N MET A 1 -18.16 42.32 31.77
CA MET A 1 -17.30 41.88 30.67
C MET A 1 -18.11 40.87 29.85
N ARG A 2 -18.94 41.30 28.89
CA ARG A 2 -18.65 41.45 27.43
C ARG A 2 -17.96 40.24 26.81
N THR A 3 -18.74 39.34 26.21
CA THR A 3 -18.60 38.86 24.80
C THR A 3 -19.82 37.99 24.41
N ASP A 4 -21.00 38.60 24.38
CA ASP A 4 -22.05 38.23 23.42
C ASP A 4 -21.74 38.92 22.07
N CYS A 5 -22.22 38.35 20.96
CA CYS A 5 -22.25 38.89 19.58
C CYS A 5 -21.29 38.27 18.52
N ARG A 6 -21.19 36.94 18.38
CA ARG A 6 -20.74 36.34 17.10
C ARG A 6 -21.56 35.18 16.55
N PHE A 7 -22.46 34.58 17.34
CA PHE A 7 -23.11 33.31 16.96
C PHE A 7 -24.43 33.45 16.18
N ARG A 8 -24.89 34.66 15.83
CA ARG A 8 -26.27 34.89 15.40
C ARG A 8 -26.45 35.67 14.09
N ARG A 9 -25.39 35.84 13.28
CA ARG A 9 -25.43 36.67 12.06
C ARG A 9 -25.15 35.97 10.72
N LEU A 10 -25.09 34.65 10.65
CA LEU A 10 -24.80 33.96 9.39
C LEU A 10 -25.82 32.88 8.97
N ILE A 11 -27.05 32.91 9.50
CA ILE A 11 -28.12 31.96 9.11
C ILE A 11 -29.34 32.66 8.48
N ALA A 12 -29.19 33.91 8.03
CA ALA A 12 -30.32 34.63 7.43
C ALA A 12 -29.91 35.48 6.23
N ALA A 13 -29.50 34.82 5.15
CA ALA A 13 -29.54 35.37 3.80
C ALA A 13 -29.78 34.22 2.79
N THR A 14 -31.03 33.79 2.78
CA THR A 14 -31.82 33.29 1.64
C THR A 14 -31.11 33.12 0.28
N LEU A 15 -31.05 31.85 -0.17
CA LEU A 15 -31.76 31.36 -1.37
C LEU A 15 -31.69 32.24 -2.64
N ALA A 16 -30.54 32.28 -3.30
CA ALA A 16 -30.45 32.50 -4.75
C ALA A 16 -29.04 32.08 -5.22
N GLY A 17 -28.92 30.91 -5.86
CA GLY A 17 -27.65 30.47 -6.43
C GLY A 17 -27.37 28.98 -6.26
N ILE A 18 -28.36 28.12 -6.49
CA ILE A 18 -28.10 26.68 -6.73
C ILE A 18 -27.81 26.53 -8.23
N ALA A 19 -26.65 27.00 -8.66
CA ALA A 19 -26.11 26.70 -9.98
C ALA A 19 -24.60 26.89 -9.92
N ALA A 20 -23.86 25.87 -10.37
CA ALA A 20 -22.40 25.83 -10.48
C ALA A 20 -21.60 25.58 -9.18
N ALA A 21 -21.71 24.36 -8.62
CA ALA A 21 -20.65 23.79 -7.78
C ALA A 21 -20.50 22.27 -7.99
N ALA A 22 -20.68 21.80 -9.23
CA ALA A 22 -20.64 20.37 -9.57
C ALA A 22 -19.39 19.94 -10.38
N THR A 23 -18.25 20.63 -10.23
CA THR A 23 -17.07 20.38 -11.10
C THR A 23 -15.72 20.31 -10.38
N LEU A 24 -15.64 19.84 -9.13
CA LEU A 24 -14.33 19.62 -8.46
C LEU A 24 -14.27 18.34 -7.60
N ALA A 25 -14.91 17.25 -8.03
CA ALA A 25 -14.69 15.93 -7.42
C ALA A 25 -13.92 14.99 -8.37
N ALA A 26 -13.01 15.51 -9.19
CA ALA A 26 -11.90 14.71 -9.72
C ALA A 26 -10.78 14.77 -8.66
N GLY A 27 -11.03 14.19 -7.49
CA GLY A 27 -9.96 13.95 -6.53
C GLY A 27 -8.92 13.03 -7.19
N PRO A 28 -7.61 13.25 -6.97
CA PRO A 28 -6.61 12.32 -7.47
C PRO A 28 -6.95 10.95 -6.89
N VAL A 29 -7.29 10.01 -7.76
CA VAL A 29 -7.33 8.60 -7.40
C VAL A 29 -5.89 8.28 -7.04
N LEU A 30 -5.58 8.35 -5.74
CA LEU A 30 -4.33 7.84 -5.21
C LEU A 30 -4.37 6.36 -5.56
N ALA A 31 -3.70 6.01 -6.65
CA ALA A 31 -3.34 4.64 -6.97
C ALA A 31 -2.53 4.17 -5.77
N GLN A 32 -3.23 3.58 -4.80
CA GLN A 32 -2.60 2.80 -3.75
C GLN A 32 -1.97 1.65 -4.52
N ASN A 33 -0.71 1.83 -4.90
CA ASN A 33 0.10 0.82 -5.51
C ASN A 33 0.29 -0.23 -4.42
N ARG A 34 -0.72 -1.10 -4.26
CA ARG A 34 -0.64 -2.27 -3.41
C ARG A 34 0.39 -3.14 -4.09
N ILE A 35 1.65 -2.94 -3.71
CA ILE A 35 2.73 -3.84 -4.08
C ILE A 35 2.18 -5.23 -3.69
N MET A 36 1.87 -6.08 -4.66
CA MET A 36 1.39 -7.43 -4.38
C MET A 36 2.59 -8.33 -4.64
N CYS A 37 3.16 -8.88 -3.58
CA CYS A 37 4.25 -9.84 -3.71
C CYS A 37 3.60 -11.16 -4.15
N SER A 38 3.80 -11.53 -5.41
CA SER A 38 3.28 -12.79 -5.94
C SER A 38 4.15 -13.92 -5.44
N GLN A 39 3.57 -14.87 -4.70
CA GLN A 39 4.30 -16.05 -4.26
C GLN A 39 4.63 -16.91 -5.49
N PRO A 40 5.90 -17.29 -5.69
CA PRO A 40 6.27 -18.16 -6.79
C PRO A 40 5.74 -19.57 -6.58
N VAL A 41 5.47 -20.28 -7.68
CA VAL A 41 4.94 -21.64 -7.67
C VAL A 41 6.07 -22.64 -7.88
N GLU A 42 6.16 -23.63 -7.00
CA GLU A 42 7.20 -24.67 -7.08
C GLU A 42 7.08 -25.49 -8.37
N PRO A 43 8.19 -25.74 -9.08
CA PRO A 43 8.18 -26.55 -10.29
C PRO A 43 7.89 -28.01 -9.96
N THR A 44 6.94 -28.61 -10.68
CA THR A 44 6.50 -30.00 -10.46
C THR A 44 7.56 -31.05 -10.80
N CYS A 45 8.62 -30.66 -11.51
CA CYS A 45 9.64 -31.59 -11.97
C CYS A 45 10.58 -32.06 -10.85
N VAL A 46 10.69 -31.29 -9.76
CA VAL A 46 11.50 -31.63 -8.58
C VAL A 46 10.84 -32.73 -7.73
N SER A 47 9.51 -32.81 -7.76
CA SER A 47 8.73 -33.81 -7.03
C SER A 47 8.42 -35.07 -7.85
N SER A 48 8.91 -35.17 -9.09
CA SER A 48 8.61 -36.30 -9.99
C SER A 48 9.87 -37.14 -10.28
N ASP A 49 9.83 -38.42 -9.91
CA ASP A 49 10.90 -39.39 -10.18
C ASP A 49 11.12 -39.61 -11.69
N LEU A 50 10.07 -39.37 -12.49
CA LEU A 50 10.08 -39.57 -13.94
C LEU A 50 10.95 -38.54 -14.69
N THR A 51 11.46 -37.50 -14.04
CA THR A 51 12.20 -36.42 -14.70
C THR A 51 13.58 -36.88 -15.19
N TYR A 52 14.19 -37.88 -14.54
CA TYR A 52 15.60 -38.25 -14.75
C TYR A 52 15.86 -39.18 -15.94
N GLU A 53 14.82 -39.78 -16.51
CA GLU A 53 14.96 -40.75 -17.62
C GLU A 53 15.10 -40.09 -19.00
N ASP A 54 14.62 -38.84 -19.15
CA ASP A 54 14.66 -38.10 -20.40
C ASP A 54 15.54 -36.84 -20.26
N PRO A 55 16.67 -36.76 -20.97
CA PRO A 55 17.59 -35.62 -20.87
C PRO A 55 16.98 -34.29 -21.31
N GLN A 56 15.95 -34.28 -22.17
CA GLN A 56 15.23 -33.05 -22.51
C GLN A 56 14.34 -32.57 -21.37
N ARG A 57 13.76 -33.51 -20.61
CA ARG A 57 12.96 -33.19 -19.41
C ARG A 57 13.85 -32.69 -18.27
N VAL A 58 15.03 -33.26 -18.11
CA VAL A 58 16.04 -32.74 -17.16
C VAL A 58 16.40 -31.29 -17.47
N LYS A 59 16.78 -30.98 -18.72
CA LYS A 59 17.14 -29.60 -19.12
C LYS A 59 16.00 -28.60 -18.95
N ARG A 60 14.75 -29.03 -19.19
CA ARG A 60 13.58 -28.19 -18.93
C ARG A 60 13.42 -27.94 -17.43
N CYS A 61 13.56 -28.99 -16.63
CA CYS A 61 13.47 -28.89 -15.18
C CYS A 61 14.54 -27.96 -14.60
N GLU A 62 15.79 -28.05 -15.08
CA GLU A 62 16.87 -27.13 -14.68
C GLU A 62 16.47 -25.66 -14.92
N ARG A 63 15.91 -25.36 -16.10
CA ARG A 63 15.45 -24.02 -16.44
C ARG A 63 14.27 -23.59 -15.56
N ASP A 64 13.32 -24.48 -15.29
CA ASP A 64 12.16 -24.17 -14.46
C ASP A 64 12.59 -23.89 -13.00
N VAL A 65 13.58 -24.63 -12.50
CA VAL A 65 14.20 -24.40 -11.18
C VAL A 65 14.95 -23.07 -11.13
N GLU A 66 15.71 -22.72 -12.16
CA GLU A 66 16.40 -21.42 -12.26
C GLU A 66 15.41 -20.25 -12.31
N ASN A 67 14.33 -20.38 -13.08
CA ASN A 67 13.26 -19.38 -13.11
C ASN A 67 12.55 -19.27 -11.76
N TYR A 68 12.32 -20.41 -11.09
CA TYR A 68 11.73 -20.44 -9.75
C TYR A 68 12.63 -19.74 -8.73
N SER A 69 13.95 -19.98 -8.76
CA SER A 69 14.87 -19.31 -7.83
C SER A 69 14.90 -17.81 -8.02
N GLN A 70 14.92 -17.33 -9.27
CA GLN A 70 14.83 -15.89 -9.56
C GLN A 70 13.50 -15.30 -9.03
N SER A 71 12.40 -16.01 -9.24
CA SER A 71 11.08 -15.58 -8.75
C SER A 71 11.00 -15.54 -7.22
N VAL A 72 11.69 -16.46 -6.53
CA VAL A 72 11.80 -16.45 -5.05
C VAL A 72 12.59 -15.24 -4.57
N GLU A 73 13.70 -14.90 -5.21
CA GLU A 73 14.50 -13.72 -4.87
C GLU A 73 13.69 -12.43 -5.04
N GLU A 74 12.95 -12.30 -6.15
CA GLU A 74 12.04 -11.17 -6.39
C GLU A 74 10.94 -11.09 -5.33
N TYR A 75 10.35 -12.22 -4.96
CA TYR A 75 9.32 -12.30 -3.92
C TYR A 75 9.86 -11.86 -2.55
N LEU A 76 11.04 -12.33 -2.15
CA LEU A 76 11.68 -11.95 -0.88
C LEU A 76 12.05 -10.47 -0.86
N SER A 77 12.60 -9.95 -1.96
CA SER A 77 12.90 -8.52 -2.12
C SER A 77 11.63 -7.66 -1.96
N CYS A 78 10.51 -8.10 -2.55
CA CYS A 78 9.23 -7.44 -2.41
C CYS A 78 8.74 -7.44 -0.95
N LEU A 79 8.87 -8.56 -0.23
CA LEU A 79 8.49 -8.68 1.17
C LEU A 79 9.34 -7.77 2.08
N ASP A 80 10.65 -7.69 1.86
CA ASP A 80 11.53 -6.79 2.61
C ASP A 80 11.13 -5.32 2.42
N GLN A 81 10.86 -4.91 1.18
CA GLN A 81 10.38 -3.56 0.88
C GLN A 81 9.07 -3.23 1.60
N LYS A 82 8.12 -4.17 1.63
CA LYS A 82 6.88 -4.01 2.40
C LYS A 82 7.12 -3.89 3.89
N SER A 83 7.98 -4.73 4.44
CA SER A 83 8.31 -4.69 5.86
C SER A 83 8.88 -3.32 6.25
N ARG A 84 9.84 -2.81 5.47
CA ARG A 84 10.42 -1.47 5.68
C ARG A 84 9.39 -0.35 5.57
N ALA A 85 8.48 -0.44 4.59
CA ALA A 85 7.41 0.52 4.44
C ALA A 85 6.47 0.53 5.66
N GLN A 86 6.10 -0.65 6.16
CA GLN A 86 5.27 -0.78 7.36
C GLN A 86 5.99 -0.27 8.62
N GLU A 87 7.28 -0.57 8.78
CA GLU A 87 8.08 -0.04 9.89
C GLU A 87 8.10 1.50 9.89
N LYS A 88 8.26 2.11 8.71
CA LYS A 88 8.21 3.56 8.55
C LYS A 88 6.85 4.10 8.97
N THR A 89 5.75 3.51 8.47
CA THR A 89 4.40 3.91 8.86
C THR A 89 4.17 3.75 10.37
N LEU A 90 4.66 2.67 10.99
CA LEU A 90 4.54 2.47 12.45
C LEU A 90 5.33 3.52 13.25
N LYS A 91 6.52 3.94 12.76
CA LYS A 91 7.30 5.02 13.38
C LYS A 91 6.56 6.34 13.30
N GLU A 92 6.01 6.68 12.14
CA GLU A 92 5.20 7.89 11.92
C GLU A 92 3.95 7.88 12.82
N LEU A 93 3.23 6.76 12.89
CA LEU A 93 2.05 6.62 13.73
C LEU A 93 2.38 6.76 15.22
N ARG A 94 3.50 6.16 15.66
CA ARG A 94 3.98 6.30 17.04
C ARG A 94 4.36 7.74 17.36
N GLN A 95 5.02 8.44 16.44
CA GLN A 95 5.35 9.85 16.62
C GLN A 95 4.08 10.69 16.73
N GLN A 96 3.12 10.49 15.82
CA GLN A 96 1.83 11.18 15.85
C GLN A 96 1.08 10.94 17.16
N PHE A 97 1.07 9.70 17.66
CA PHE A 97 0.46 9.39 18.94
C PHE A 97 1.16 10.11 20.10
N ARG A 98 2.50 10.16 20.13
CA ARG A 98 3.25 10.90 21.16
C ARG A 98 2.94 12.40 21.13
N CYS A 99 2.85 13.00 19.95
CA CYS A 99 2.48 14.40 19.78
C CYS A 99 1.08 14.68 20.32
N ASN A 100 0.10 13.82 19.99
CA ASN A 100 -1.28 13.99 20.45
C ASN A 100 -1.46 13.83 21.97
N VAL A 101 -0.65 13.00 22.62
CA VAL A 101 -0.78 12.73 24.07
C VAL A 101 -0.08 13.77 24.92
N ASN A 102 1.03 14.35 24.43
CA ASN A 102 1.84 15.26 25.23
C ASN A 102 1.42 16.74 25.11
N ASP A 103 0.44 17.09 24.27
CA ASP A 103 0.05 18.49 23.96
C ASP A 103 1.27 19.38 23.65
N ASP A 104 2.30 18.76 23.08
CA ASP A 104 3.61 19.36 22.88
C ASP A 104 3.58 20.20 21.60
N VAL A 105 3.84 21.50 21.72
CA VAL A 105 3.69 22.50 20.65
C VAL A 105 4.84 22.46 19.63
N ASP A 106 5.90 21.68 19.91
CA ASP A 106 7.05 21.44 19.02
C ASP A 106 6.94 20.13 18.22
N CYS A 107 5.76 19.51 18.25
CA CYS A 107 5.24 18.77 17.11
C CYS A 107 4.46 19.73 16.20
#